data_AF-A0A950XPU6-F1
#
_entry.id   AF-A0A950XPU6-F1
#
_cell.length_a   1.000
_cell.length_b   1.000
_cell.length_c   1.000
_cell.angle_alpha   90.00
_cell.angle_beta   90.00
_cell.angle_gamma   90.00
#
_symmetry.space_group_name_H-M   'P 1'
#
loop_
_entity.id
_entity.type
_entity.pdbx_description
1 polymer ?
#
loop_
_entity_poly.entity_id
_entity_poly.type
_entity_poly.pdbx_seq_one_letter_code
_entity_poly.pdbx_strand_id
1 'polypeptide(L)' 'MARRCGEHLFETFRVWQENDGSVRATAQALICQPNTVRYRLRRIEQRTGRSLPRPREIAELCLACEVQRHRYLRPKKWP' A
#
# COMPACT_ATOMS: atom_id res chain seq x y z
N MET A 1 5.74 -21.87 5.90
CA MET A 1 5.48 -20.99 4.73
C MET A 1 5.61 -19.54 5.14
N ALA A 2 6.81 -18.96 5.05
CA ALA A 2 7.04 -17.57 5.38
C ALA A 2 6.33 -16.68 4.34
N ARG A 3 5.13 -16.20 4.66
CA ARG A 3 4.43 -15.20 3.84
C ARG A 3 5.37 -14.00 3.69
N ARG A 4 5.68 -13.61 2.45
CA ARG A 4 6.62 -12.53 2.14
C ARG A 4 6.20 -11.29 2.94
N CYS A 5 7.07 -10.77 3.81
CA CYS A 5 6.88 -9.48 4.50
C CYS A 5 6.53 -8.30 3.56
N GLY A 6 6.67 -8.46 2.23
CA GLY A 6 6.24 -7.49 1.22
C GLY A 6 4.74 -7.50 0.90
N GLU A 7 4.02 -8.63 1.04
CA GLU A 7 2.58 -8.71 0.75
C GLU A 7 1.77 -7.77 1.64
N HIS A 8 2.08 -7.76 2.94
CA HIS A 8 1.35 -6.94 3.89
C HIS A 8 1.55 -5.44 3.72
N LEU A 9 2.70 -4.97 3.18
CA LEU A 9 2.91 -3.53 2.97
C LEU A 9 2.10 -3.02 1.79
N PHE A 10 2.14 -3.73 0.67
CA PHE A 10 1.37 -3.36 -0.52
C PHE A 10 -0.13 -3.40 -0.24
N GLU A 11 -0.62 -4.47 0.38
CA GLU A 11 -2.01 -4.60 0.79
C GLU A 11 -2.43 -3.50 1.76
N THR A 12 -1.57 -3.17 2.74
CA THR A 12 -1.87 -2.08 3.68
C THR A 12 -1.99 -0.74 2.96
N PHE A 13 -1.10 -0.44 2.03
CA PHE A 13 -1.16 0.81 1.27
C PHE A 13 -2.42 0.89 0.42
N ARG A 14 -2.77 -0.20 -0.29
CA ARG A 14 -3.98 -0.28 -1.10
C ARG A 14 -5.24 -0.03 -0.27
N VAL A 15 -5.41 -0.78 0.83
CA VAL A 15 -6.59 -0.61 1.70
C VAL A 15 -6.59 0.77 2.35
N TRP A 16 -5.43 1.35 2.63
CA TRP A 16 -5.32 2.71 3.13
C TRP A 16 -5.78 3.77 2.12
N GLN A 17 -5.47 3.59 0.83
CA GLN A 17 -5.99 4.43 -0.24
C GLN A 17 -7.50 4.28 -0.43
N GLU A 18 -8.01 3.04 -0.40
CA GLU A 18 -9.44 2.73 -0.48
C GLU A 18 -10.26 3.35 0.67
N ASN A 19 -9.59 3.75 1.76
CA ASN A 19 -10.18 4.38 2.93
C ASN A 19 -9.73 5.85 3.09
N ASP A 20 -9.44 6.55 1.99
CA ASP A 20 -9.10 7.99 1.95
C ASP A 20 -7.94 8.38 2.87
N GLY A 21 -6.99 7.48 3.08
CA GLY A 21 -5.86 7.69 3.96
C GLY A 21 -6.16 7.55 5.47
N SER A 22 -7.33 7.03 5.84
CA SER A 22 -7.71 6.83 7.24
C SER A 22 -7.02 5.61 7.85
N VAL A 23 -6.07 5.85 8.76
CA VAL A 23 -5.40 4.79 9.53
C VAL A 23 -6.40 3.93 10.31
N ARG A 24 -7.43 4.55 10.90
CA ARG A 24 -8.42 3.84 11.72
C ARG A 24 -9.28 2.90 10.88
N ALA A 25 -9.81 3.39 9.76
CA ALA A 25 -10.64 2.59 8.87
C ALA A 25 -9.83 1.47 8.21
N THR A 26 -8.57 1.76 7.81
CA THR A 26 -7.63 0.74 7.31
C THR A 26 -7.39 -0.37 8.33
N ALA A 27 -7.17 0.00 9.60
CA ALA A 27 -6.91 -0.96 10.67
C ALA A 27 -8.11 -1.87 10.92
N GLN A 28 -9.33 -1.32 10.85
CA GLN A 28 -10.58 -2.08 10.92
C GLN A 28 -10.71 -3.04 9.73
N ALA A 29 -10.50 -2.55 8.50
CA ALA A 29 -10.59 -3.36 7.29
C ALA A 29 -9.57 -4.51 7.25
N LEU A 30 -8.36 -4.29 7.77
CA LEU A 30 -7.29 -5.30 7.84
C LEU A 30 -7.29 -6.13 9.13
N ILE A 31 -8.26 -5.91 10.03
CA ILE A 31 -8.38 -6.59 11.32
C ILE A 31 -7.04 -6.54 12.10
N CYS A 32 -6.48 -5.34 12.24
CA CYS A 32 -5.24 -5.11 12.97
C CYS A 32 -5.29 -3.82 13.81
N GLN A 33 -4.25 -3.59 14.61
CA GLN A 33 -4.16 -2.39 15.43
C GLN A 33 -3.74 -1.16 14.58
N PRO A 34 -4.25 0.05 14.87
CA PRO A 34 -3.86 1.28 14.16
C PRO A 34 -2.34 1.56 14.15
N ASN A 35 -1.62 1.14 15.19
CA ASN A 35 -0.17 1.27 15.25
C ASN A 35 0.55 0.36 14.25
N THR A 36 -0.03 -0.81 13.96
CA THR A 36 0.48 -1.70 12.92
C THR A 36 0.38 -1.04 11.55
N VAL A 37 -0.74 -0.37 11.25
CA VAL A 37 -0.91 0.40 10.00
C VAL A 37 0.12 1.52 9.92
N ARG A 38 0.25 2.36 10.95
CA ARG A 38 1.28 3.44 11.00
C ARG A 38 2.70 2.90 10.80
N TYR A 39 3.03 1.81 11.47
CA TYR A 39 4.33 1.15 11.31
C TYR A 39 4.57 0.71 9.86
N ARG A 40 3.55 0.10 9.22
CA ARG A 40 3.64 -0.34 7.82
C ARG A 40 3.75 0.84 6.85
N LEU A 41 3.00 1.92 7.06
CA LEU A 41 3.10 3.15 6.28
C LEU A 41 4.50 3.76 6.38
N ARG A 42 5.07 3.88 7.60
CA ARG A 42 6.45 4.33 7.80
C ARG A 42 7.47 3.42 7.09
N ARG A 43 7.26 2.10 7.11
CA ARG A 43 8.09 1.13 6.38
C ARG A 43 8.02 1.32 4.86
N ILE A 44 6.86 1.72 4.32
CA ILE A 44 6.70 2.05 2.90
C ILE A 44 7.53 3.29 2.57
N GLU A 45 7.44 4.34 3.37
CA GLU A 45 8.25 5.55 3.17
C GLU A 45 9.75 5.25 3.18
N GLN A 46 10.21 4.46 4.15
CA GLN A 46 11.61 4.03 4.26
C GLN A 46 12.10 3.22 3.06
N ARG A 47 11.25 2.36 2.49
CA ARG A 47 11.64 1.49 1.37
C ARG A 47 11.59 2.19 0.02
N THR A 48 10.74 3.19 -0.12
CA THR A 48 10.50 3.88 -1.39
C THR A 48 11.24 5.21 -1.47
N GLY A 49 11.69 5.75 -0.33
CA GLY A 49 12.25 7.11 -0.25
C GLY A 49 11.20 8.19 -0.47
N ARG A 50 9.90 7.85 -0.41
CA ARG A 50 8.77 8.75 -0.65
C ARG A 50 8.02 9.02 0.64
N SER A 51 7.53 10.24 0.80
CA SER A 51 6.87 10.75 1.98
C SER A 51 5.36 10.88 1.74
N LEU A 52 4.56 10.25 2.59
CA LEU A 52 3.10 10.27 2.48
C LEU A 52 2.48 11.66 2.70
N PRO A 53 3.00 12.51 3.59
CA PRO A 53 2.50 13.89 3.73
C PRO A 53 2.77 14.81 2.53
N ARG A 54 3.67 14.45 1.61
CA ARG A 54 4.02 15.28 0.46
C ARG A 54 3.14 14.93 -0.74
N PRO A 55 2.27 15.84 -1.23
CA PRO A 55 1.27 15.53 -2.27
C PRO A 55 1.85 14.90 -3.55
N ARG A 56 3.03 15.36 -3.97
CA ARG A 56 3.70 14.80 -5.16
C ARG A 56 4.17 13.37 -4.93
N GLU A 57 4.79 13.11 -3.78
CA GLU A 57 5.40 11.81 -3.48
C GLU A 57 4.33 10.74 -3.19
N ILE A 58 3.24 11.10 -2.52
CA ILE A 58 2.08 10.20 -2.36
C ILE A 58 1.40 9.91 -3.69
N ALA A 59 1.25 10.89 -4.59
CA ALA A 59 0.67 10.65 -5.92
C ALA A 59 1.49 9.65 -6.74
N GLU A 60 2.83 9.73 -6.66
CA GLU A 60 3.71 8.74 -7.29
C GLU A 60 3.53 7.33 -6.71
N LEU A 61 3.43 7.20 -5.38
CA LEU A 61 3.14 5.92 -4.73
C LEU A 61 1.77 5.38 -5.14
N CYS A 62 0.77 6.25 -5.28
CA CYS A 62 -0.56 5.84 -5.73
C CYS A 62 -0.52 5.27 -7.14
N LEU A 63 0.12 5.97 -8.07
CA LEU A 63 0.27 5.50 -9.43
C LEU A 63 1.04 4.17 -9.51
N ALA A 64 2.13 4.05 -8.76
CA ALA A 64 2.91 2.81 -8.69
C ALA A 64 2.07 1.63 -8.15
N CYS A 65 1.22 1.88 -7.15
CA CYS A 65 0.32 0.87 -6.59
C CYS A 65 -0.71 0.38 -7.63
N GLU A 66 -1.33 1.30 -8.36
CA GLU A 66 -2.30 0.97 -9.42
C GLU A 66 -1.67 0.18 -10.57
N VAL A 67 -0.50 0.59 -11.05
CA VAL A 67 0.24 -0.14 -12.10
C VAL A 67 0.55 -1.56 -11.64
N GLN A 68 0.99 -1.74 -10.39
CA GLN A 68 1.28 -3.05 -9.84
C GLN A 68 0.01 -3.91 -9.71
N ARG A 69 -1.11 -3.33 -9.29
CA ARG A 69 -2.42 -4.01 -9.23
C ARG A 69 -2.84 -4.52 -10.60
N HIS A 70 -2.72 -3.70 -11.64
CA HIS A 70 -3.04 -4.08 -13.01
C HIS A 70 -2.12 -5.16 -13.57
N ARG A 71 -0.84 -5.16 -13.20
CA ARG A 71 0.14 -6.18 -13.61
C ARG A 71 -0.22 -7.59 -13.10
N TYR A 72 -0.86 -7.72 -11.95
CA TYR A 72 -1.32 -9.02 -11.44
C TYR A 72 -2.68 -9.45 -11.98
N LEU A 73 -3.52 -8.51 -12.42
CA LEU A 73 -4.89 -8.79 -12.92
C LEU A 73 -4.97 -9.01 -14.44
N ARG A 74 -3.88 -8.79 -15.19
CA ARG A 74 -3.85 -9.08 -16.63
C ARG A 74 -3.24 -10.47 -16.89
N PRO A 75 -4.00 -11.47 -17.38
CA PRO A 75 -3.38 -12.55 -18.14
C PRO A 75 -2.71 -11.92 -19.36
N LYS A 76 -1.43 -12.19 -19.56
CA LYS A 76 -0.64 -11.66 -20.68
C LYS A 76 -1.23 -12.20 -21.99
N LYS A 77 -2.15 -11.45 -22.62
CA LYS A 77 -2.37 -11.54 -24.07
C LYS A 77 -1.61 -10.38 -24.70
N TRP A 78 -0.37 -10.66 -25.04
CA TRP A 78 0.37 -9.95 -26.07
C TRP A 78 0.39 -10.86 -27.29
N PRO A 79 0.24 -10.35 -28.53
CA PRO A 79 0.14 -11.15 -29.75
C PRO A 79 1.25 -12.20 -29.90
#